data_AF-A0A7Y8WQT4-F1
#
_entry.id   AF-A0A7Y8WQT4-F1
#
_cell.length_a   1.000
_cell.length_b   1.000
_cell.length_c   1.000
_cell.angle_alpha   90.00
_cell.angle_beta   90.00
_cell.angle_gamma   90.00
#
_symmetry.space_group_name_H-M   'P 1'
#
loop_
_entity.id
_entity.type
_entity.pdbx_description
1 polymer ?
#
loop_
_entity_poly.entity_id
_entity_poly.type
_entity_poly.pdbx_seq_one_letter_code
_entity_poly.pdbx_strand_id
1 'polypeptide(L)'
;MKELTINNGVLNLSKNEIGYQAVLDDFKHATHVNVVTYNISQNDSQLIDSLKKLNEDVTLNVVTNIPGRFETYYVPKRKVYKTPAQKALENIEHYCSVLNPVGFKCDVFTYFNFNNHAKIISTNNIAYIGSANFSDESRSNFEAGVIIHDKAIVARINNVLVEEVISDSIRYSTSYYNIVNEFMKENLQDAEILVKEFDDSLFTWMEVGYKGDIKIMDSFHGSISEEKWDTFQNLWYGIEELIFEVVKDFEDKVDMTPISQYLSLLSDKIQFLNQHLAEIVTFKLDVSRIAEEFDLYHTGEPEDREAAFELAEEKIREEREAMFEKIEDKAKEIETSLADIPQIIQKLTAELDLKKEALSEVIRYENQHKINNTGEKSENI
;
A
#
# COMPACT_ATOMS: atom_id res chain seq x y z
N MET A 1 -22.48 -5.35 -4.30
CA MET A 1 -22.39 -6.63 -5.04
C MET A 1 -21.38 -6.40 -6.16
N LYS A 2 -20.25 -7.12 -6.16
CA LYS A 2 -19.27 -7.07 -7.25
C LYS A 2 -19.53 -8.27 -8.16
N GLU A 3 -19.65 -8.03 -9.46
CA GLU A 3 -19.93 -9.08 -10.44
C GLU A 3 -18.82 -9.15 -11.49
N LEU A 4 -18.52 -10.38 -11.92
CA LEU A 4 -17.53 -10.65 -12.95
C LEU A 4 -18.05 -11.71 -13.90
N THR A 5 -18.00 -11.42 -15.21
CA THR A 5 -18.42 -12.36 -16.26
C THR A 5 -17.22 -13.22 -16.70
N ILE A 6 -17.42 -14.54 -16.69
CA ILE A 6 -16.42 -15.52 -17.15
C ILE A 6 -16.88 -16.08 -18.49
N ASN A 7 -16.24 -15.68 -19.59
CA ASN A 7 -16.66 -16.08 -20.94
C ASN A 7 -16.01 -17.37 -21.44
N ASN A 8 -14.86 -17.79 -20.87
CA ASN A 8 -14.07 -18.95 -21.32
C ASN A 8 -13.55 -19.81 -20.13
N GLY A 9 -14.39 -20.00 -19.11
CA GLY A 9 -14.05 -20.83 -17.95
C GLY A 9 -14.25 -22.32 -18.26
N VAL A 10 -13.36 -23.16 -17.75
CA VAL A 10 -13.48 -24.62 -17.82
C VAL A 10 -14.14 -25.12 -16.55
N LEU A 11 -15.36 -25.64 -16.66
CA LEU A 11 -16.03 -26.29 -15.53
C LEU A 11 -15.36 -27.64 -15.24
N ASN A 12 -14.88 -27.82 -14.02
CA ASN A 12 -14.28 -29.03 -13.50
C ASN A 12 -15.18 -29.64 -12.42
N LEU A 13 -15.41 -30.95 -12.49
CA LEU A 13 -16.01 -31.75 -11.43
C LEU A 13 -14.97 -32.77 -10.98
N SER A 14 -14.46 -32.63 -9.76
CA SER A 14 -13.45 -33.50 -9.18
C SER A 14 -14.03 -34.42 -8.12
N LYS A 15 -13.51 -35.65 -8.05
CA LYS A 15 -13.72 -36.59 -6.94
C LYS A 15 -12.50 -37.49 -6.78
N ASN A 16 -12.05 -37.68 -5.55
CA ASN A 16 -10.79 -38.35 -5.20
C ASN A 16 -9.54 -37.66 -5.78
N GLU A 17 -9.67 -36.39 -6.16
CA GLU A 17 -8.61 -35.55 -6.72
C GLU A 17 -8.83 -34.09 -6.34
N ILE A 18 -7.84 -33.24 -6.62
CA ILE A 18 -7.90 -31.81 -6.31
C ILE A 18 -8.36 -31.02 -7.55
N GLY A 19 -9.52 -30.36 -7.46
CA GLY A 19 -10.08 -29.56 -8.56
C GLY A 19 -9.21 -28.37 -9.02
N TYR A 20 -8.31 -27.90 -8.16
CA TYR A 20 -7.38 -26.79 -8.41
C TYR A 20 -5.95 -27.22 -8.80
N GLN A 21 -5.72 -28.48 -9.17
CA GLN A 21 -4.37 -28.97 -9.52
C GLN A 21 -3.69 -28.13 -10.61
N ALA A 22 -4.44 -27.67 -11.61
CA ALA A 22 -3.91 -26.81 -12.67
C ALA A 22 -3.30 -25.49 -12.15
N VAL A 23 -3.79 -24.98 -11.01
CA VAL A 23 -3.22 -23.78 -10.37
C VAL A 23 -1.93 -24.13 -9.63
N LEU A 24 -1.87 -25.28 -8.95
CA LEU A 24 -0.64 -25.75 -8.30
C LEU A 24 0.48 -25.99 -9.34
N ASP A 25 0.12 -26.53 -10.50
CA ASP A 25 1.07 -26.79 -11.59
C ASP A 25 1.64 -25.49 -12.17
N ASP A 26 0.93 -24.37 -12.06
CA ASP A 26 1.35 -23.04 -12.52
C ASP A 26 2.24 -22.30 -11.51
N PHE A 27 2.36 -22.77 -10.26
CA PHE A 27 3.16 -22.09 -9.22
C PHE A 27 4.60 -21.80 -9.63
N LYS A 28 5.22 -22.66 -10.44
CA LYS A 28 6.57 -22.49 -11.00
C LYS A 28 6.70 -21.32 -12.00
N HIS A 29 5.59 -20.75 -12.44
CA HIS A 29 5.49 -19.64 -13.41
C HIS A 29 4.79 -18.42 -12.82
N ALA A 30 4.41 -18.49 -11.54
CA ALA A 30 3.73 -17.42 -10.84
C ALA A 30 4.76 -16.41 -10.29
N THR A 31 4.41 -15.14 -10.34
CA THR A 31 5.05 -14.08 -9.54
C THR A 31 4.17 -13.68 -8.35
N HIS A 32 2.91 -14.10 -8.37
CA HIS A 32 1.92 -13.79 -7.35
C HIS A 32 0.97 -14.96 -7.19
N VAL A 33 0.63 -15.32 -5.94
CA VAL A 33 -0.28 -16.39 -5.59
C VAL A 33 -1.26 -15.90 -4.53
N ASN A 34 -2.55 -16.15 -4.73
CA ASN A 34 -3.59 -15.90 -3.74
C ASN A 34 -4.28 -17.20 -3.35
N VAL A 35 -4.52 -17.37 -2.06
CA VAL A 35 -5.30 -18.46 -1.48
C VAL A 35 -6.37 -17.84 -0.58
N VAL A 36 -7.63 -17.91 -0.99
CA VAL A 36 -8.79 -17.57 -0.17
C VAL A 36 -9.54 -18.87 0.11
N THR A 37 -9.61 -19.29 1.37
CA THR A 37 -10.28 -20.55 1.75
C THR A 37 -11.05 -20.41 3.06
N TYR A 38 -12.00 -21.30 3.31
CA TYR A 38 -12.65 -21.37 4.61
C TYR A 38 -11.73 -22.02 5.66
N ASN A 39 -10.99 -23.05 5.28
CA ASN A 39 -10.13 -23.78 6.19
C ASN A 39 -8.90 -24.35 5.46
N ILE A 40 -7.87 -24.66 6.25
CA ILE A 40 -6.72 -25.47 5.86
C ILE A 40 -6.75 -26.80 6.63
N SER A 41 -6.05 -27.81 6.12
CA SER A 41 -5.97 -29.13 6.75
C SER A 41 -5.24 -29.09 8.08
N GLN A 42 -5.67 -29.93 9.01
CA GLN A 42 -5.05 -30.09 10.34
C GLN A 42 -3.75 -30.91 10.28
N ASN A 43 -3.59 -31.74 9.24
CA ASN A 43 -2.44 -32.61 9.00
C ASN A 43 -1.89 -32.37 7.60
N ASP A 44 -0.88 -33.16 7.20
CA ASP A 44 -0.27 -33.23 5.86
C ASP A 44 -1.15 -32.60 4.77
N SER A 45 -0.68 -31.49 4.20
CA SER A 45 -1.44 -30.71 3.23
C SER A 45 -0.61 -30.50 1.97
N GLN A 46 -1.06 -31.08 0.86
CA GLN A 46 -0.42 -30.87 -0.44
C GLN A 46 -0.38 -29.38 -0.81
N LEU A 47 -1.42 -28.60 -0.44
CA LEU A 47 -1.42 -27.16 -0.67
C LEU A 47 -0.29 -26.48 0.12
N ILE A 48 -0.25 -26.66 1.44
CA ILE A 48 0.78 -26.00 2.28
C ILE A 48 2.19 -26.42 1.83
N ASP A 49 2.41 -27.69 1.52
CA ASP A 49 3.68 -28.18 1.02
C ASP A 49 4.07 -27.57 -0.33
N SER A 50 3.09 -27.27 -1.18
CA SER A 50 3.32 -26.59 -2.46
C SER A 50 3.63 -25.11 -2.25
N LEU A 51 2.92 -24.44 -1.33
CA LEU A 51 3.16 -23.04 -0.99
C LEU A 51 4.56 -22.84 -0.39
N LYS A 52 5.02 -23.74 0.49
CA LYS A 52 6.37 -23.70 1.06
C LYS A 52 7.50 -23.89 0.03
N LYS A 53 7.18 -24.35 -1.17
CA LYS A 53 8.12 -24.57 -2.29
C LYS A 53 8.09 -23.45 -3.32
N LEU A 54 7.27 -22.41 -3.13
CA LEU A 54 7.29 -21.23 -3.98
C LEU A 54 8.68 -20.58 -3.99
N ASN A 55 9.01 -19.93 -5.10
CA ASN A 55 10.27 -19.23 -5.27
C ASN A 55 10.29 -17.94 -4.42
N GLU A 56 11.48 -17.44 -4.09
CA GLU A 56 11.71 -16.28 -3.21
C GLU A 56 11.15 -14.96 -3.78
N ASP A 57 10.94 -14.89 -5.10
CA ASP A 57 10.39 -13.74 -5.83
C ASP A 57 8.85 -13.75 -5.90
N VAL A 58 8.19 -14.78 -5.36
CA VAL A 58 6.73 -14.87 -5.35
C VAL A 58 6.15 -14.11 -4.16
N THR A 59 5.10 -13.34 -4.39
CA THR A 59 4.23 -12.83 -3.31
C THR A 59 3.05 -13.77 -3.09
N LEU A 60 2.86 -14.23 -1.86
CA LEU A 60 1.79 -15.13 -1.44
C LEU A 60 0.86 -14.43 -0.45
N ASN A 61 -0.42 -14.34 -0.81
CA ASN A 61 -1.49 -13.97 0.13
C ASN A 61 -2.27 -15.22 0.54
N VAL A 62 -2.43 -15.42 1.84
CA VAL A 62 -3.30 -16.46 2.40
C VAL A 62 -4.38 -15.82 3.26
N VAL A 63 -5.63 -15.92 2.81
CA VAL A 63 -6.81 -15.55 3.58
C VAL A 63 -7.57 -16.80 3.97
N THR A 64 -7.73 -17.02 5.28
CA THR A 64 -8.52 -18.14 5.78
C THR A 64 -9.44 -17.76 6.93
N ASN A 65 -10.52 -18.51 7.13
CA ASN A 65 -11.18 -18.54 8.42
C ASN A 65 -10.39 -19.46 9.38
N ILE A 66 -10.67 -19.39 10.68
CA ILE A 66 -10.21 -20.36 11.68
C ILE A 66 -11.47 -21.08 12.21
N PRO A 67 -11.86 -22.24 11.66
CA PRO A 67 -13.06 -22.94 12.11
C PRO A 67 -13.06 -23.20 13.61
N GLY A 68 -14.19 -22.97 14.27
CA GLY A 68 -14.29 -23.13 15.72
C GLY A 68 -13.75 -21.96 16.55
N ARG A 69 -13.18 -20.93 15.91
CA ARG A 69 -13.02 -19.60 16.53
C ARG A 69 -14.38 -18.89 16.47
N PHE A 70 -14.95 -18.58 17.63
CA PHE A 70 -16.23 -17.88 17.77
C PHE A 70 -16.03 -16.51 18.41
N GLU A 71 -16.97 -15.58 18.25
CA GLU A 71 -16.91 -14.27 18.92
C GLU A 71 -16.94 -14.38 20.45
N THR A 72 -17.68 -15.36 20.98
CA THR A 72 -17.79 -15.62 22.42
C THR A 72 -17.78 -17.12 22.70
N TYR A 73 -17.26 -17.49 23.87
CA TYR A 73 -17.19 -18.89 24.32
C TYR A 73 -18.00 -19.05 25.60
N TYR A 74 -18.86 -20.08 25.62
CA TYR A 74 -19.60 -20.40 26.82
C TYR A 74 -18.69 -21.11 27.83
N VAL A 75 -18.90 -20.82 29.12
CA VAL A 75 -18.23 -21.54 30.20
C VAL A 75 -19.01 -22.82 30.51
N PRO A 76 -18.39 -24.01 30.38
CA PRO A 76 -19.07 -25.27 30.70
C PRO A 76 -19.50 -25.34 32.17
N LYS A 77 -20.78 -25.67 32.43
CA LYS A 77 -21.32 -25.82 33.79
C LYS A 77 -20.79 -27.05 34.55
N ARG A 78 -20.17 -27.99 33.84
CA ARG A 78 -19.56 -29.21 34.39
C ARG A 78 -18.07 -29.21 34.05
N LYS A 79 -17.27 -29.87 34.89
CA LYS A 79 -15.84 -30.06 34.62
C LYS A 79 -15.67 -30.86 33.32
N VAL A 80 -15.08 -30.23 32.32
CA VAL A 80 -14.69 -30.85 31.05
C VAL A 80 -13.17 -30.91 30.97
N TYR A 81 -12.66 -31.82 30.15
CA TYR A 81 -11.22 -31.95 29.92
C TYR A 81 -10.63 -30.71 29.22
N LYS A 82 -11.32 -30.20 28.19
CA LYS A 82 -11.00 -28.94 27.50
C LYS A 82 -12.25 -28.12 27.28
N THR A 83 -12.19 -26.84 27.63
CA THR A 83 -13.27 -25.87 27.35
C THR A 83 -13.36 -25.57 25.85
N PRO A 84 -14.48 -25.02 25.36
CA PRO A 84 -14.56 -24.53 23.98
C PRO A 84 -13.48 -23.48 23.67
N ALA A 85 -13.18 -22.60 24.62
CA ALA A 85 -12.12 -21.59 24.49
C ALA A 85 -10.74 -22.24 24.31
N GLN A 86 -10.40 -23.26 25.11
CA GLN A 86 -9.14 -23.98 24.99
C GLN A 86 -9.00 -24.73 23.65
N LYS A 87 -10.09 -25.34 23.16
CA LYS A 87 -10.08 -25.98 21.83
C LYS A 87 -9.91 -24.97 20.70
N ALA A 88 -10.54 -23.81 20.82
CA ALA A 88 -10.37 -22.74 19.85
C ALA A 88 -8.93 -22.21 19.88
N LEU A 89 -8.34 -22.02 21.07
CA LEU A 89 -6.94 -21.62 21.21
C LEU A 89 -6.00 -22.57 20.48
N GLU A 90 -6.14 -23.88 20.70
CA GLU A 90 -5.32 -24.90 20.02
C GLU A 90 -5.43 -24.82 18.50
N ASN A 91 -6.64 -24.56 17.98
CA ASN A 91 -6.82 -24.42 16.55
C ASN A 91 -6.23 -23.11 16.01
N ILE A 92 -6.36 -22.01 16.75
CA ILE A 92 -5.74 -20.74 16.38
C ILE A 92 -4.21 -20.91 16.34
N GLU A 93 -3.61 -21.51 17.37
CA GLU A 93 -2.17 -21.78 17.43
C GLU A 93 -1.69 -22.66 16.27
N HIS A 94 -2.48 -23.68 15.91
CA HIS A 94 -2.19 -24.50 14.74
C HIS A 94 -2.16 -23.67 13.45
N TYR A 95 -3.18 -22.86 13.19
CA TYR A 95 -3.26 -22.02 11.99
C TYR A 95 -2.11 -21.01 11.94
N CYS A 96 -1.84 -20.33 13.05
CA CYS A 96 -0.74 -19.38 13.18
C CYS A 96 0.63 -20.04 12.94
N SER A 97 0.83 -21.27 13.43
CA SER A 97 2.07 -22.03 13.23
C SER A 97 2.25 -22.50 11.79
N VAL A 98 1.20 -23.05 11.17
CA VAL A 98 1.25 -23.56 9.79
C VAL A 98 1.48 -22.43 8.79
N LEU A 99 0.86 -21.26 9.02
CA LEU A 99 0.94 -20.08 8.16
C LEU A 99 1.99 -19.07 8.64
N ASN A 100 2.93 -19.50 9.47
CA ASN A 100 4.02 -18.66 9.92
C ASN A 100 4.97 -18.35 8.74
N PRO A 101 5.23 -17.08 8.39
CA PRO A 101 6.08 -16.72 7.25
C PRO A 101 7.50 -17.33 7.30
N VAL A 102 8.06 -17.60 8.48
CA VAL A 102 9.38 -18.28 8.62
C VAL A 102 9.41 -19.65 7.94
N GLY A 103 8.25 -20.31 7.80
CA GLY A 103 8.14 -21.60 7.14
C GLY A 103 8.16 -21.56 5.61
N PHE A 104 8.25 -20.37 5.01
CA PHE A 104 8.16 -20.15 3.57
C PHE A 104 9.43 -19.46 3.05
N LYS A 105 9.75 -19.71 1.78
CA LYS A 105 10.88 -19.05 1.10
C LYS A 105 10.49 -17.71 0.46
N CYS A 106 9.20 -17.53 0.24
CA CYS A 106 8.61 -16.42 -0.49
C CYS A 106 8.02 -15.38 0.47
N ASP A 107 7.62 -14.23 -0.07
CA ASP A 107 6.94 -13.20 0.72
C ASP A 107 5.53 -13.67 1.06
N VAL A 108 5.21 -13.82 2.33
CA VAL A 108 3.88 -14.31 2.78
C VAL A 108 3.15 -13.26 3.59
N PHE A 109 1.89 -13.02 3.22
CA PHE A 109 0.92 -12.28 4.01
C PHE A 109 -0.19 -13.22 4.47
N THR A 110 -0.34 -13.33 5.79
CA THR A 110 -1.38 -14.16 6.39
C THR A 110 -2.49 -13.28 6.94
N TYR A 111 -3.71 -13.54 6.50
CA TYR A 111 -4.92 -12.84 6.90
C TYR A 111 -5.97 -13.82 7.42
N PHE A 112 -6.72 -13.37 8.42
CA PHE A 112 -7.89 -14.09 8.93
C PHE A 112 -9.18 -13.32 8.65
N ASN A 113 -10.13 -13.99 8.00
CA ASN A 113 -11.49 -13.49 7.80
C ASN A 113 -12.51 -14.48 8.37
N PHE A 114 -13.14 -14.11 9.48
CA PHE A 114 -14.05 -14.99 10.21
C PHE A 114 -15.43 -15.14 9.56
N ASN A 115 -15.74 -14.31 8.55
CA ASN A 115 -16.96 -14.36 7.75
C ASN A 115 -16.73 -14.95 6.35
N ASN A 116 -15.49 -15.26 5.99
CA ASN A 116 -15.16 -15.82 4.68
C ASN A 116 -15.62 -17.28 4.57
N HIS A 117 -16.27 -17.60 3.45
CA HIS A 117 -16.54 -18.97 3.02
C HIS A 117 -16.19 -19.19 1.53
N ALA A 118 -15.61 -18.19 0.87
CA ALA A 118 -15.16 -18.29 -0.51
C ALA A 118 -13.98 -19.26 -0.62
N LYS A 119 -13.85 -19.91 -1.79
CA LYS A 119 -12.70 -20.74 -2.15
C LYS A 119 -12.18 -20.29 -3.51
N ILE A 120 -11.10 -19.52 -3.47
CA ILE A 120 -10.44 -18.95 -4.64
C ILE A 120 -8.95 -19.25 -4.49
N ILE A 121 -8.35 -19.91 -5.48
CA ILE A 121 -6.90 -20.05 -5.57
C ILE A 121 -6.46 -19.58 -6.94
N SER A 122 -5.44 -18.76 -6.99
CA SER A 122 -5.05 -18.11 -8.23
C SER A 122 -3.57 -17.74 -8.24
N THR A 123 -3.02 -17.66 -9.44
CA THR A 123 -1.75 -17.01 -9.74
C THR A 123 -2.01 -15.74 -10.55
N ASN A 124 -0.97 -15.09 -11.05
CA ASN A 124 -1.10 -14.05 -12.09
C ASN A 124 -1.50 -14.60 -13.48
N ASN A 125 -1.52 -15.93 -13.69
CA ASN A 125 -1.82 -16.55 -14.99
C ASN A 125 -3.11 -17.37 -15.02
N ILE A 126 -3.49 -17.99 -13.90
CA ILE A 126 -4.64 -18.91 -13.81
C ILE A 126 -5.38 -18.72 -12.49
N ALA A 127 -6.70 -18.89 -12.50
CA ALA A 127 -7.53 -18.89 -11.30
C ALA A 127 -8.46 -20.10 -11.26
N TYR A 128 -8.76 -20.57 -10.05
CA TYR A 128 -9.80 -21.55 -9.75
C TYR A 128 -10.75 -20.99 -8.70
N ILE A 129 -12.05 -21.08 -8.98
CA ILE A 129 -13.13 -20.74 -8.05
C ILE A 129 -14.03 -21.97 -7.94
N GLY A 130 -14.29 -22.47 -6.73
CA GLY A 130 -15.10 -23.69 -6.60
C GLY A 130 -15.68 -23.94 -5.21
N SER A 131 -16.31 -25.11 -5.07
CA SER A 131 -16.92 -25.57 -3.82
C SER A 131 -15.94 -26.25 -2.86
N ALA A 132 -14.81 -26.73 -3.37
CA ALA A 132 -13.79 -27.42 -2.58
C ALA A 132 -13.11 -26.46 -1.60
N ASN A 133 -13.08 -26.80 -0.32
CA ASN A 133 -12.07 -26.23 0.56
C ASN A 133 -10.69 -26.76 0.15
N PHE A 134 -9.64 -25.97 0.39
CA PHE A 134 -8.28 -26.37 0.06
C PHE A 134 -7.63 -27.20 1.17
N SER A 135 -8.45 -28.09 1.74
CA SER A 135 -8.08 -29.06 2.74
C SER A 135 -8.14 -30.45 2.09
N ASP A 136 -7.17 -31.31 2.39
CA ASP A 136 -7.03 -32.66 1.85
C ASP A 136 -8.25 -33.54 2.16
N GLU A 137 -8.97 -33.24 3.23
CA GLU A 137 -10.24 -33.87 3.62
C GLU A 137 -11.32 -33.71 2.54
N SER A 138 -11.27 -32.63 1.76
CA SER A 138 -12.24 -32.35 0.69
C SER A 138 -12.04 -33.24 -0.55
N ARG A 139 -10.89 -33.91 -0.70
CA ARG A 139 -10.61 -34.75 -1.89
C ARG A 139 -11.60 -35.88 -2.08
N SER A 140 -12.17 -36.42 -1.00
CA SER A 140 -13.12 -37.54 -1.07
C SER A 140 -14.54 -37.14 -1.50
N ASN A 141 -14.82 -35.83 -1.55
CA ASN A 141 -16.13 -35.28 -1.91
C ASN A 141 -16.24 -35.06 -3.43
N PHE A 142 -17.48 -34.93 -3.91
CA PHE A 142 -17.72 -34.35 -5.23
C PHE A 142 -17.62 -32.83 -5.09
N GLU A 143 -16.70 -32.23 -5.82
CA GLU A 143 -16.48 -30.79 -5.81
C GLU A 143 -16.54 -30.25 -7.24
N ALA A 144 -17.17 -29.09 -7.41
CA ALA A 144 -17.26 -28.42 -8.69
C ALA A 144 -16.58 -27.06 -8.62
N GLY A 145 -15.94 -26.66 -9.71
CA GLY A 145 -15.32 -25.35 -9.82
C GLY A 145 -15.05 -24.96 -11.26
N VAL A 146 -14.60 -23.74 -11.45
CA VAL A 146 -14.27 -23.18 -12.76
C VAL A 146 -12.80 -22.81 -12.76
N ILE A 147 -12.06 -23.33 -13.74
CA ILE A 147 -10.68 -22.94 -14.05
C ILE A 147 -10.70 -21.84 -15.11
N ILE A 148 -9.90 -20.80 -14.91
CA ILE A 148 -9.92 -19.57 -15.69
C ILE A 148 -8.49 -19.24 -16.12
N HIS A 149 -8.26 -19.16 -17.44
CA HIS A 149 -6.94 -18.88 -18.04
C HIS A 149 -6.86 -17.49 -18.72
N ASP A 150 -7.99 -16.79 -18.83
CA ASP A 150 -8.00 -15.46 -19.42
C ASP A 150 -7.31 -14.48 -18.46
N LYS A 151 -6.14 -13.98 -18.86
CA LYS A 151 -5.30 -13.13 -18.00
C LYS A 151 -5.99 -11.84 -17.55
N ALA A 152 -6.85 -11.25 -18.38
CA ALA A 152 -7.58 -10.04 -18.01
C ALA A 152 -8.64 -10.36 -16.95
N ILE A 153 -9.29 -11.53 -17.05
CA ILE A 153 -10.22 -12.00 -16.03
C ILE A 153 -9.49 -12.38 -14.74
N VAL A 154 -8.36 -13.10 -14.83
CA VAL A 154 -7.52 -13.45 -13.66
C VAL A 154 -7.04 -12.20 -12.93
N ALA A 155 -6.57 -11.19 -13.66
CA ALA A 155 -6.18 -9.90 -13.07
C ALA A 155 -7.35 -9.23 -12.33
N ARG A 156 -8.56 -9.27 -12.89
CA ARG A 156 -9.76 -8.77 -12.20
C ARG A 156 -10.14 -9.61 -10.98
N ILE A 157 -9.98 -10.94 -11.01
CA ILE A 157 -10.21 -11.78 -9.83
C ILE A 157 -9.26 -11.37 -8.70
N ASN A 158 -7.97 -11.25 -9.01
CA ASN A 158 -6.95 -10.85 -8.03
C ASN A 158 -7.23 -9.43 -7.51
N ASN A 159 -7.25 -8.44 -8.40
CA ASN A 159 -7.24 -7.03 -8.02
C ASN A 159 -8.61 -6.47 -7.58
N VAL A 160 -9.69 -7.25 -7.71
CA VAL A 160 -11.05 -6.76 -7.36
C VAL A 160 -11.76 -7.69 -6.39
N LEU A 161 -11.74 -9.01 -6.61
CA LEU A 161 -12.45 -9.96 -5.75
C LEU A 161 -11.60 -10.39 -4.56
N VAL A 162 -10.35 -10.79 -4.78
CA VAL A 162 -9.44 -11.18 -3.69
C VAL A 162 -9.11 -9.96 -2.84
N GLU A 163 -8.76 -8.83 -3.45
CA GLU A 163 -8.52 -7.57 -2.72
C GLU A 163 -9.70 -7.14 -1.84
N GLU A 164 -10.95 -7.33 -2.28
CA GLU A 164 -12.12 -7.06 -1.43
C GLU A 164 -12.09 -7.92 -0.17
N VAL A 165 -11.80 -9.22 -0.32
CA VAL A 165 -11.74 -10.13 0.82
C VAL A 165 -10.58 -9.73 1.74
N ILE A 166 -9.40 -9.43 1.19
CA ILE A 166 -8.24 -8.96 1.96
C ILE A 166 -8.57 -7.69 2.74
N SER A 167 -9.24 -6.72 2.12
CA SER A 167 -9.62 -5.44 2.75
C SER A 167 -10.57 -5.60 3.94
N ASP A 168 -11.41 -6.64 3.92
CA ASP A 168 -12.31 -7.02 5.03
C ASP A 168 -11.66 -8.04 6.00
N SER A 169 -10.40 -8.41 5.78
CA SER A 169 -9.67 -9.37 6.60
C SER A 169 -8.78 -8.70 7.65
N ILE A 170 -8.38 -9.48 8.66
CA ILE A 170 -7.44 -9.05 9.69
C ILE A 170 -6.06 -9.62 9.35
N ARG A 171 -5.07 -8.77 9.06
CA ARG A 171 -3.67 -9.20 8.88
C ARG A 171 -3.13 -9.73 10.21
N TYR A 172 -2.56 -10.93 10.17
CA TYR A 172 -1.96 -11.60 11.32
C TYR A 172 -0.45 -11.55 11.27
N SER A 173 0.16 -11.86 10.12
CA SER A 173 1.62 -11.89 10.03
C SER A 173 2.12 -11.59 8.63
N THR A 174 3.29 -10.97 8.58
CA THR A 174 4.12 -10.77 7.39
C THR A 174 5.56 -10.50 7.83
N SER A 175 6.50 -10.43 6.90
CA SER A 175 7.88 -10.06 7.22
C SER A 175 8.04 -8.54 7.39
N TYR A 176 9.09 -8.11 8.10
CA TYR A 176 9.39 -6.69 8.23
C TYR A 176 9.73 -6.06 6.87
N TYR A 177 10.48 -6.78 6.02
CA TYR A 177 10.71 -6.38 4.63
C TYR A 177 9.42 -6.06 3.88
N ASN A 178 8.39 -6.92 4.00
CA ASN A 178 7.13 -6.75 3.30
C ASN A 178 6.42 -5.45 3.69
N ILE A 179 6.35 -5.13 4.99
CA ILE A 179 5.75 -3.89 5.49
C ILE A 179 6.48 -2.68 4.89
N VAL A 180 7.81 -2.71 4.93
CA VAL A 180 8.63 -1.60 4.42
C VAL A 180 8.49 -1.48 2.91
N ASN A 181 8.50 -2.58 2.17
CA ASN A 181 8.40 -2.59 0.72
C ASN A 181 7.02 -2.11 0.24
N GLU A 182 5.94 -2.55 0.88
CA GLU A 182 4.58 -2.04 0.61
C GLU A 182 4.53 -0.53 0.80
N PHE A 183 4.99 -0.06 1.96
CA PHE A 183 5.03 1.36 2.29
C PHE A 183 5.88 2.15 1.28
N MET A 184 7.09 1.70 0.97
CA MET A 184 7.99 2.40 0.06
C MET A 184 7.44 2.47 -1.38
N LYS A 185 6.75 1.44 -1.85
CA LYS A 185 6.11 1.43 -3.17
C LYS A 185 4.94 2.40 -3.27
N GLU A 186 4.08 2.43 -2.25
CA GLU A 186 2.95 3.38 -2.16
C GLU A 186 3.48 4.82 -2.16
N ASN A 187 4.44 5.12 -1.29
CA ASN A 187 5.00 6.47 -1.18
C ASN A 187 5.80 6.87 -2.44
N LEU A 188 6.44 5.94 -3.16
CA LEU A 188 7.07 6.24 -4.44
C LEU A 188 6.03 6.67 -5.48
N GLN A 189 4.90 5.95 -5.57
CA GLN A 189 3.81 6.30 -6.50
C GLN A 189 3.21 7.66 -6.17
N ASP A 190 2.92 7.92 -4.90
CA ASP A 190 2.38 9.20 -4.44
C ASP A 190 3.36 10.35 -4.69
N ALA A 191 4.66 10.12 -4.47
CA ALA A 191 5.70 11.12 -4.75
C ALA A 191 5.78 11.43 -6.24
N GLU A 192 5.73 10.43 -7.13
CA GLU A 192 5.72 10.65 -8.58
C GLU A 192 4.50 11.47 -9.03
N ILE A 193 3.33 11.21 -8.45
CA ILE A 193 2.10 11.96 -8.72
C ILE A 193 2.25 13.41 -8.25
N LEU A 194 2.60 13.62 -6.98
CA LEU A 194 2.70 14.96 -6.38
C LEU A 194 3.78 15.81 -7.05
N VAL A 195 4.94 15.24 -7.36
CA VAL A 195 6.02 15.94 -8.07
C VAL A 195 5.54 16.41 -9.44
N LYS A 196 4.83 15.56 -10.19
CA LYS A 196 4.28 15.96 -11.49
C LYS A 196 3.25 17.07 -11.33
N GLU A 197 2.38 16.99 -10.35
CA GLU A 197 1.40 18.04 -10.09
C GLU A 197 2.06 19.37 -9.70
N PHE A 198 3.11 19.35 -8.88
CA PHE A 198 3.89 20.56 -8.57
C PHE A 198 4.61 21.10 -9.78
N ASP A 199 5.14 20.22 -10.63
CA ASP A 199 5.78 20.62 -11.88
C ASP A 199 4.81 21.35 -12.81
N ASP A 200 3.64 20.74 -13.06
CA ASP A 200 2.56 21.30 -13.89
C ASP A 200 1.98 22.59 -13.27
N SER A 201 2.04 22.73 -11.95
CA SER A 201 1.48 23.88 -11.23
C SER A 201 2.48 25.00 -10.99
N LEU A 202 3.79 24.78 -11.08
CA LEU A 202 4.81 25.82 -10.86
C LEU A 202 5.48 26.27 -12.15
N PHE A 203 5.50 25.44 -13.19
CA PHE A 203 6.27 25.69 -14.39
C PHE A 203 5.40 25.72 -15.65
N THR A 204 5.84 26.52 -16.63
CA THR A 204 5.20 26.65 -17.93
C THR A 204 6.23 26.65 -19.05
N TRP A 205 5.78 26.43 -20.28
CA TRP A 205 6.63 26.48 -21.48
C TRP A 205 6.50 27.84 -22.16
N MET A 206 7.62 28.50 -22.36
CA MET A 206 7.71 29.78 -23.06
C MET A 206 8.49 29.60 -24.38
N GLU A 207 7.89 30.05 -25.49
CA GLU A 207 8.55 30.08 -26.78
C GLU A 207 9.59 31.22 -26.81
N VAL A 208 10.88 30.86 -26.95
CA VAL A 208 11.98 31.85 -27.03
C VAL A 208 12.58 31.86 -28.43
N GLY A 209 11.76 32.33 -29.39
CA GLY A 209 12.16 32.52 -30.79
C GLY A 209 12.88 31.31 -31.39
N TYR A 210 14.07 31.51 -31.97
CA TYR A 210 14.83 30.43 -32.61
C TYR A 210 15.43 29.38 -31.65
N LYS A 211 15.31 29.55 -30.33
CA LYS A 211 15.84 28.60 -29.32
C LYS A 211 14.86 27.49 -28.94
N GLY A 212 13.62 27.54 -29.47
CA GLY A 212 12.56 26.61 -29.10
C GLY A 212 11.93 26.94 -27.76
N ASP A 213 11.14 26.00 -27.25
CA ASP A 213 10.43 26.15 -25.98
C ASP A 213 11.39 25.90 -24.81
N ILE A 214 11.38 26.82 -23.86
CA ILE A 214 12.08 26.65 -22.58
C ILE A 214 11.04 26.54 -21.47
N LYS A 215 11.33 25.68 -20.49
CA LYS A 215 10.52 25.59 -19.28
C LYS A 215 10.98 26.64 -18.29
N ILE A 216 10.04 27.45 -17.81
CA ILE A 216 10.27 28.54 -16.86
C ILE A 216 9.31 28.42 -15.70
N MET A 217 9.65 29.01 -14.56
CA MET A 217 8.72 29.10 -13.44
C MET A 217 7.64 30.15 -13.74
N ASP A 218 6.39 29.79 -13.53
CA ASP A 218 5.24 30.62 -13.86
C ASP A 218 4.93 31.58 -12.70
N SER A 219 5.47 32.80 -12.76
CA SER A 219 5.19 33.84 -11.76
C SER A 219 3.74 34.36 -11.80
N PHE A 220 3.02 34.14 -12.91
CA PHE A 220 1.68 34.69 -13.13
C PHE A 220 0.56 33.73 -12.74
N HIS A 221 0.76 32.43 -12.87
CA HIS A 221 -0.24 31.40 -12.55
C HIS A 221 0.32 30.24 -11.71
N GLY A 222 1.63 30.19 -11.47
CA GLY A 222 2.25 29.13 -10.68
C GLY A 222 1.86 29.13 -9.20
N SER A 223 1.39 27.99 -8.69
CA SER A 223 0.93 27.87 -7.30
C SER A 223 1.01 26.43 -6.81
N ILE A 224 1.06 26.26 -5.50
CA ILE A 224 0.91 24.95 -4.86
C ILE A 224 -0.19 25.08 -3.81
N SER A 225 -1.13 24.13 -3.79
CA SER A 225 -2.11 24.10 -2.72
C SER A 225 -1.48 23.59 -1.41
N GLU A 226 -1.81 24.26 -0.31
CA GLU A 226 -1.40 23.86 1.04
C GLU A 226 -1.74 22.39 1.34
N GLU A 227 -2.92 21.90 0.93
CA GLU A 227 -3.32 20.49 1.11
C GLU A 227 -2.36 19.50 0.44
N LYS A 228 -1.95 19.78 -0.81
CA LYS A 228 -1.02 18.90 -1.54
C LYS A 228 0.39 19.00 -0.97
N TRP A 229 0.78 20.20 -0.55
CA TRP A 229 2.04 20.41 0.14
C TRP A 229 2.12 19.64 1.47
N ASP A 230 1.06 19.71 2.28
CA ASP A 230 0.96 18.97 3.54
C ASP A 230 0.97 17.46 3.28
N THR A 231 0.28 16.99 2.24
CA THR A 231 0.31 15.58 1.82
C THR A 231 1.73 15.15 1.47
N PHE A 232 2.45 15.96 0.69
CA PHE A 232 3.85 15.72 0.35
C PHE A 232 4.78 15.70 1.58
N GLN A 233 4.58 16.61 2.52
CA GLN A 233 5.35 16.62 3.78
C GLN A 233 5.06 15.39 4.63
N ASN A 234 3.80 14.99 4.76
CA ASN A 234 3.41 13.79 5.52
C ASN A 234 3.99 12.51 4.92
N LEU A 235 4.00 12.40 3.59
CA LEU A 235 4.66 11.32 2.85
C LEU A 235 6.14 11.23 3.25
N TRP A 236 6.86 12.35 3.20
CA TRP A 236 8.27 12.40 3.61
C TRP A 236 8.47 11.98 5.07
N TYR A 237 7.72 12.55 6.01
CA TYR A 237 7.86 12.21 7.42
C TYR A 237 7.59 10.74 7.69
N GLY A 238 6.63 10.14 6.97
CA GLY A 238 6.36 8.71 7.05
C GLY A 238 7.52 7.85 6.54
N ILE A 239 8.15 8.22 5.42
CA ILE A 239 9.37 7.54 4.92
C ILE A 239 10.49 7.67 5.95
N GLU A 240 10.75 8.87 6.45
CA GLU A 240 11.85 9.12 7.37
C GLU A 240 11.69 8.32 8.67
N GLU A 241 10.50 8.33 9.26
CA GLU A 241 10.20 7.58 10.48
C GLU A 241 10.36 6.07 10.28
N LEU A 242 9.74 5.51 9.24
CA LEU A 242 9.81 4.08 8.98
C LEU A 242 11.24 3.62 8.70
N ILE A 243 11.97 4.33 7.83
CA ILE A 243 13.33 3.94 7.48
C ILE A 243 14.28 4.14 8.66
N PHE A 244 14.08 5.16 9.49
CA PHE A 244 14.84 5.33 10.72
C PHE A 244 14.66 4.13 11.68
N GLU A 245 13.42 3.64 11.84
CA GLU A 245 13.17 2.42 12.61
C GLU A 245 13.87 1.20 12.01
N VAL A 246 13.82 1.04 10.68
CA VAL A 246 14.49 -0.05 9.97
C VAL A 246 16.00 -0.02 10.20
N VAL A 247 16.62 1.15 10.07
CA VAL A 247 18.07 1.32 10.29
C VAL A 247 18.41 0.93 11.73
N LYS A 248 17.66 1.44 12.70
CA LYS A 248 17.89 1.17 14.13
C LYS A 248 17.73 -0.32 14.49
N ASP A 249 16.71 -0.98 13.94
CA ASP A 249 16.42 -2.38 14.28
C ASP A 249 17.43 -3.37 13.66
N PHE A 250 18.19 -2.94 12.64
CA PHE A 250 19.03 -3.84 11.83
C PHE A 250 20.48 -3.37 11.62
N GLU A 251 20.90 -2.22 12.15
CA GLU A 251 22.27 -1.69 12.02
C GLU A 251 23.35 -2.67 12.52
N ASP A 252 23.03 -3.48 13.54
CA ASP A 252 23.94 -4.50 14.08
C ASP A 252 24.04 -5.77 13.20
N LYS A 253 23.10 -5.95 12.27
CA LYS A 253 22.99 -7.18 11.44
C LYS A 253 23.50 -6.98 10.03
N VAL A 254 23.27 -5.80 9.46
CA VAL A 254 23.53 -5.50 8.05
C VAL A 254 24.02 -4.06 7.92
N ASP A 255 24.94 -3.82 6.99
CA ASP A 255 25.37 -2.46 6.67
C ASP A 255 24.21 -1.62 6.10
N MET A 256 23.79 -0.62 6.88
CA MET A 256 22.73 0.33 6.56
C MET A 256 23.26 1.68 6.04
N THR A 257 24.58 1.83 5.88
CA THR A 257 25.21 3.09 5.47
C THR A 257 24.63 3.65 4.16
N PRO A 258 24.41 2.86 3.09
CA PRO A 258 23.82 3.36 1.85
C PRO A 258 22.40 3.92 2.04
N ILE A 259 21.58 3.25 2.84
CA ILE A 259 20.20 3.68 3.14
C ILE A 259 20.23 5.03 3.89
N SER A 260 21.07 5.15 4.92
CA SER A 260 21.22 6.41 5.67
C SER A 260 21.72 7.56 4.80
N GLN A 261 22.59 7.30 3.83
CA GLN A 261 23.07 8.31 2.88
C GLN A 261 21.95 8.81 1.96
N TYR A 262 21.13 7.91 1.41
CA TYR A 262 20.00 8.31 0.59
C TYR A 262 18.92 9.03 1.39
N LEU A 263 18.68 8.62 2.65
CA LEU A 263 17.76 9.32 3.54
C LEU A 263 18.23 10.75 3.82
N SER A 264 19.53 10.95 4.09
CA SER A 264 20.11 12.29 4.24
C SER A 264 19.96 13.13 2.97
N LEU A 265 20.23 12.55 1.80
CA LEU A 265 20.08 13.26 0.53
C LEU A 265 18.62 13.67 0.29
N LEU A 266 17.66 12.81 0.62
CA LEU A 266 16.24 13.12 0.51
C LEU A 266 15.86 14.26 1.47
N SER A 267 16.30 14.19 2.73
CA SER A 267 16.08 15.23 3.73
C SER A 267 16.61 16.60 3.28
N ASP A 268 17.82 16.66 2.72
CA ASP A 268 18.42 17.89 2.19
C ASP A 268 17.56 18.52 1.08
N LYS A 269 17.02 17.69 0.15
CA LYS A 269 16.14 18.15 -0.92
C LYS A 269 14.82 18.69 -0.40
N ILE A 270 14.20 17.98 0.55
CA ILE A 270 12.93 18.40 1.16
C ILE A 270 13.12 19.70 1.96
N GLN A 271 14.20 19.81 2.73
CA GLN A 271 14.53 21.03 3.47
C GLN A 271 14.74 22.22 2.51
N PHE A 272 15.45 22.02 1.40
CA PHE A 272 15.62 23.05 0.38
C PHE A 272 14.27 23.51 -0.19
N LEU A 273 13.38 22.58 -0.55
CA LEU A 273 12.06 22.93 -1.08
C LEU A 273 11.20 23.66 -0.03
N ASN A 274 11.22 23.21 1.24
CA ASN A 274 10.54 23.90 2.34
C ASN A 274 11.02 25.34 2.51
N GLN A 275 12.33 25.58 2.41
CA GLN A 275 12.90 26.91 2.55
C GLN A 275 12.42 27.88 1.45
N HIS A 276 12.23 27.37 0.22
CA HIS A 276 11.97 28.22 -0.95
C HIS A 276 10.50 28.27 -1.36
N LEU A 277 9.69 27.25 -1.06
CA LEU A 277 8.29 27.18 -1.50
C LEU A 277 7.28 27.55 -0.41
N ALA A 278 7.68 27.66 0.87
CA ALA A 278 6.75 27.93 1.97
C ALA A 278 5.92 29.21 1.78
N GLU A 279 6.52 30.30 1.29
CA GLU A 279 5.79 31.55 1.03
C GLU A 279 4.74 31.35 -0.08
N ILE A 280 5.08 30.62 -1.15
CA ILE A 280 4.18 30.35 -2.29
C ILE A 280 3.02 29.44 -1.87
N VAL A 281 3.30 28.41 -1.06
CA VAL A 281 2.30 27.45 -0.58
C VAL A 281 1.27 28.13 0.34
N THR A 282 1.74 29.01 1.21
CA THR A 282 0.90 29.69 2.20
C THR A 282 0.23 30.96 1.68
N PHE A 283 0.54 31.36 0.44
CA PHE A 283 -0.03 32.56 -0.16
C PHE A 283 -1.52 32.42 -0.43
N LYS A 284 -2.32 32.99 0.48
CA LYS A 284 -3.78 33.09 0.37
C LYS A 284 -4.19 34.53 0.60
N LEU A 285 -4.46 35.25 -0.47
CA LEU A 285 -5.01 36.59 -0.39
C LEU A 285 -6.45 36.60 -0.90
N ASP A 286 -7.36 37.04 -0.04
CA ASP A 286 -8.76 37.29 -0.40
C ASP A 286 -8.87 38.69 -1.02
N VAL A 287 -9.18 38.72 -2.32
CA VAL A 287 -9.37 39.97 -3.08
C VAL A 287 -10.38 40.88 -2.40
N SER A 288 -11.46 40.33 -1.86
CA SER A 288 -12.52 41.10 -1.18
C SER A 288 -11.99 41.77 0.09
N ARG A 289 -11.20 41.03 0.86
CA ARG A 289 -10.57 41.56 2.09
C ARG A 289 -9.57 42.67 1.78
N ILE A 290 -8.83 42.56 0.69
CA ILE A 290 -7.89 43.59 0.26
C ILE A 290 -8.63 44.78 -0.33
N ALA A 291 -9.72 44.57 -1.07
CA ALA A 291 -10.56 45.64 -1.60
C ALA A 291 -11.11 46.52 -0.46
N GLU A 292 -11.47 45.94 0.69
CA GLU A 292 -11.89 46.66 1.91
C GLU A 292 -10.84 47.62 2.49
N GLU A 293 -9.55 47.45 2.15
CA GLU A 293 -8.47 48.36 2.58
C GLU A 293 -8.47 49.69 1.81
N PHE A 294 -9.14 49.76 0.66
CA PHE A 294 -9.20 50.97 -0.17
C PHE A 294 -10.44 51.83 0.17
N ASP A 295 -10.24 53.14 0.31
CA ASP A 295 -11.33 54.10 0.62
C ASP A 295 -12.49 54.01 -0.40
N LEU A 296 -12.18 53.71 -1.66
CA LEU A 296 -13.15 53.56 -2.77
C LEU A 296 -14.20 52.46 -2.50
N TYR A 297 -13.84 51.41 -1.77
CA TYR A 297 -14.77 50.32 -1.46
C TYR A 297 -15.98 50.79 -0.61
N HIS A 298 -15.75 51.82 0.23
CA HIS A 298 -16.70 52.31 1.22
C HIS A 298 -17.58 53.46 0.71
N THR A 299 -17.39 53.95 -0.51
CA THR A 299 -18.16 55.09 -1.05
C THR A 299 -19.61 54.72 -1.40
N GLY A 300 -19.86 53.43 -1.67
CA GLY A 300 -21.17 52.89 -2.01
C GLY A 300 -21.53 52.99 -3.50
N GLU A 301 -20.70 53.66 -4.31
CA GLU A 301 -20.86 53.73 -5.76
C GLU A 301 -20.36 52.43 -6.42
N PRO A 302 -21.09 51.85 -7.40
CA PRO A 302 -20.67 50.62 -8.07
C PRO A 302 -19.32 50.72 -8.78
N GLU A 303 -19.05 51.85 -9.44
CA GLU A 303 -17.81 52.10 -10.19
C GLU A 303 -16.59 52.17 -9.26
N ASP A 304 -16.72 52.82 -8.10
CA ASP A 304 -15.66 52.91 -7.10
C ASP A 304 -15.36 51.55 -6.46
N ARG A 305 -16.39 50.72 -6.26
CA ARG A 305 -16.20 49.34 -5.78
C ARG A 305 -15.45 48.50 -6.80
N GLU A 306 -15.82 48.56 -8.08
CA GLU A 306 -15.11 47.86 -9.15
C GLU A 306 -13.63 48.27 -9.20
N ALA A 307 -13.34 49.57 -9.12
CA ALA A 307 -11.98 50.08 -9.03
C ALA A 307 -11.22 49.58 -7.78
N ALA A 308 -11.88 49.45 -6.63
CA ALA A 308 -11.25 48.89 -5.42
C ALA A 308 -10.89 47.40 -5.58
N PHE A 309 -11.71 46.62 -6.30
CA PHE A 309 -11.39 45.23 -6.64
C PHE A 309 -10.22 45.15 -7.62
N GLU A 310 -10.17 45.99 -8.66
CA GLU A 310 -9.03 46.04 -9.60
C GLU A 310 -7.71 46.36 -8.89
N LEU A 311 -7.70 47.36 -8.00
CA LEU A 311 -6.53 47.72 -7.19
C LEU A 311 -6.11 46.58 -6.24
N ALA A 312 -7.06 45.84 -5.68
CA ALA A 312 -6.79 44.67 -4.87
C ALA A 312 -6.14 43.54 -5.67
N GLU A 313 -6.62 43.26 -6.88
CA GLU A 313 -6.03 42.26 -7.78
C GLU A 313 -4.62 42.66 -8.23
N GLU A 314 -4.38 43.95 -8.51
CA GLU A 314 -3.05 44.46 -8.83
C GLU A 314 -2.08 44.29 -7.66
N LYS A 315 -2.48 44.66 -6.44
CA LYS A 315 -1.66 44.47 -5.24
C LYS A 315 -1.32 42.99 -5.01
N ILE A 316 -2.29 42.09 -5.16
CA ILE A 316 -2.07 40.64 -5.04
C ILE A 316 -1.05 40.16 -6.09
N ARG A 317 -1.17 40.65 -7.33
CA ARG A 317 -0.25 40.31 -8.42
C ARG A 317 1.17 40.79 -8.12
N GLU A 318 1.34 42.03 -7.67
CA GLU A 318 2.66 42.59 -7.30
C GLU A 318 3.31 41.82 -6.14
N GLU A 319 2.55 41.53 -5.08
CA GLU A 319 3.04 40.74 -3.94
C GLU A 319 3.49 39.34 -4.40
N ARG A 320 2.74 38.75 -5.34
CA ARG A 320 3.09 37.46 -5.92
C ARG A 320 4.33 37.50 -6.78
N GLU A 321 4.42 38.44 -7.71
CA GLU A 321 5.60 38.63 -8.55
C GLU A 321 6.86 38.79 -7.68
N ALA A 322 6.78 39.61 -6.62
CA ALA A 322 7.86 39.77 -5.66
C ALA A 322 8.27 38.49 -4.94
N MET A 323 7.34 37.57 -4.63
CA MET A 323 7.70 36.25 -4.06
C MET A 323 8.43 35.38 -5.08
N PHE A 324 7.96 35.34 -6.32
CA PHE A 324 8.59 34.54 -7.37
C PHE A 324 9.96 35.07 -7.77
N GLU A 325 10.16 36.39 -7.77
CA GLU A 325 11.47 37.03 -7.99
C GLU A 325 12.50 36.58 -6.94
N LYS A 326 12.11 36.40 -5.66
CA LYS A 326 13.03 35.93 -4.61
C LYS A 326 13.59 34.53 -4.85
N ILE A 327 12.92 33.71 -5.65
CA ILE A 327 13.29 32.31 -5.90
C ILE A 327 13.59 32.02 -7.37
N GLU A 328 13.61 33.04 -8.24
CA GLU A 328 13.84 32.89 -9.67
C GLU A 328 15.22 32.27 -9.95
N ASP A 329 16.26 32.71 -9.23
CA ASP A 329 17.62 32.16 -9.35
C ASP A 329 17.71 30.70 -8.87
N LYS A 330 16.72 30.24 -8.10
CA LYS A 330 16.57 28.88 -7.59
C LYS A 330 15.59 28.02 -8.36
N ALA A 331 14.90 28.55 -9.38
CA ALA A 331 13.91 27.81 -10.16
C ALA A 331 14.45 26.48 -10.69
N LYS A 332 15.70 26.45 -11.19
CA LYS A 332 16.30 25.22 -11.71
C LYS A 332 16.67 24.22 -10.62
N GLU A 333 17.12 24.70 -9.46
CA GLU A 333 17.42 23.87 -8.29
C GLU A 333 16.13 23.27 -7.71
N ILE A 334 15.02 24.01 -7.72
CA ILE A 334 13.68 23.55 -7.33
C ILE A 334 13.21 22.45 -8.28
N GLU A 335 13.22 22.71 -9.59
CA GLU A 335 12.84 21.70 -10.61
C GLU A 335 13.65 20.42 -10.47
N THR A 336 14.98 20.56 -10.27
CA THR A 336 15.88 19.40 -10.10
C THR A 336 15.57 18.66 -8.80
N SER A 337 15.29 19.36 -7.71
CA SER A 337 14.98 18.74 -6.42
C SER A 337 13.67 17.96 -6.46
N LEU A 338 12.63 18.52 -7.09
CA LEU A 338 11.37 17.82 -7.35
C LEU A 338 11.61 16.55 -8.18
N ALA A 339 12.39 16.63 -9.26
CA ALA A 339 12.69 15.48 -10.12
C ALA A 339 13.59 14.41 -9.46
N ASP A 340 14.46 14.80 -8.52
CA ASP A 340 15.37 13.90 -7.82
C ASP A 340 14.66 13.05 -6.75
N ILE A 341 13.61 13.57 -6.11
CA ILE A 341 12.94 12.90 -4.98
C ILE A 341 12.45 11.47 -5.33
N PRO A 342 11.66 11.25 -6.40
CA PRO A 342 11.25 9.90 -6.77
C PRO A 342 12.43 8.98 -7.08
N GLN A 343 13.51 9.51 -7.67
CA GLN A 343 14.72 8.74 -7.96
C GLN A 343 15.46 8.33 -6.68
N ILE A 344 15.47 9.18 -5.66
CA ILE A 344 16.08 8.87 -4.35
C ILE A 344 15.25 7.81 -3.64
N ILE A 345 13.92 7.93 -3.63
CA ILE A 345 13.01 6.92 -3.07
C ILE A 345 13.21 5.58 -3.79
N GLN A 346 13.31 5.58 -5.12
CA GLN A 346 13.58 4.36 -5.89
C GLN A 346 14.93 3.71 -5.51
N LYS A 347 15.98 4.51 -5.29
CA LYS A 347 17.28 4.01 -4.82
C LYS A 347 17.19 3.44 -3.40
N LEU A 348 16.43 4.08 -2.51
CA LEU A 348 16.14 3.54 -1.17
C LEU A 348 15.47 2.17 -1.27
N THR A 349 14.43 2.04 -2.10
CA THR A 349 13.75 0.75 -2.34
C THR A 349 14.73 -0.30 -2.85
N ALA A 350 15.57 0.04 -3.82
CA ALA A 350 16.55 -0.90 -4.37
C ALA A 350 17.59 -1.35 -3.32
N GLU A 351 18.08 -0.45 -2.46
CA GLU A 351 18.98 -0.84 -1.37
C GLU A 351 18.29 -1.74 -0.34
N LEU A 352 17.02 -1.48 -0.01
CA LEU A 352 16.23 -2.35 0.87
C LEU A 352 16.03 -3.74 0.26
N ASP A 353 15.81 -3.83 -1.06
CA ASP A 353 15.70 -5.10 -1.78
C ASP A 353 16.99 -5.92 -1.69
N LEU A 354 18.17 -5.27 -1.75
CA LEU A 354 19.45 -5.95 -1.53
C LEU A 354 19.59 -6.51 -0.11
N LYS A 355 18.82 -6.00 0.86
CA LYS A 355 18.80 -6.46 2.26
C LYS A 355 17.58 -7.33 2.58
N LYS A 356 16.80 -7.73 1.56
CA LYS A 356 15.56 -8.52 1.70
C LYS A 356 15.73 -9.73 2.61
N GLU A 357 16.80 -10.51 2.44
CA GLU A 357 17.03 -11.73 3.22
C GLU A 357 17.01 -11.45 4.73
N ALA A 358 17.84 -10.52 5.20
CA ALA A 358 17.92 -10.16 6.63
C ALA A 358 16.63 -9.51 7.15
N LEU A 359 16.02 -8.64 6.36
CA LEU A 359 14.75 -7.98 6.72
C LEU A 359 13.57 -8.97 6.75
N SER A 360 13.66 -10.08 6.02
CA SER A 360 12.62 -11.11 5.96
C SER A 360 12.67 -12.09 7.13
N GLU A 361 13.81 -12.19 7.83
CA GLU A 361 13.94 -13.05 9.02
C GLU A 361 13.09 -12.57 10.20
N VAL A 362 12.80 -11.26 10.27
CA VAL A 362 12.01 -10.68 11.35
C VAL A 362 10.55 -10.65 10.94
N ILE A 363 9.74 -11.48 11.60
CA ILE A 363 8.29 -11.52 11.37
C ILE A 363 7.60 -10.51 12.27
N ARG A 364 6.72 -9.70 11.67
CA ARG A 364 5.78 -8.86 12.40
C ARG A 364 4.47 -9.60 12.54
N TYR A 365 4.06 -9.76 13.80
CA TYR A 365 2.74 -10.26 14.15
C TYR A 365 1.86 -9.08 14.53
N GLU A 366 0.67 -9.04 13.93
CA GLU A 366 -0.31 -7.99 14.11
C GLU A 366 -1.61 -8.57 14.61
N ASN A 367 -2.42 -7.75 15.28
CA ASN A 367 -3.78 -8.09 15.68
C ASN A 367 -3.91 -9.39 16.51
N GLN A 368 -2.85 -9.87 17.18
CA GLN A 368 -2.82 -11.11 17.98
C GLN A 368 -4.00 -11.20 18.96
N HIS A 369 -4.34 -10.09 19.63
CA HIS A 369 -5.47 -10.00 20.56
C HIS A 369 -6.85 -10.08 19.89
N LYS A 370 -6.98 -9.69 18.62
CA LYS A 370 -8.24 -9.84 17.85
C LYS A 370 -8.40 -11.28 17.36
N ILE A 371 -7.27 -11.91 17.02
CA ILE A 371 -7.21 -13.30 16.56
C ILE A 371 -7.48 -14.26 17.74
N ASN A 372 -6.70 -14.18 18.82
CA ASN A 372 -6.96 -14.89 20.07
C ASN A 372 -7.95 -14.12 20.95
N ASN A 373 -9.24 -14.38 20.76
CA ASN A 373 -10.31 -13.83 21.59
C ASN A 373 -10.82 -14.80 22.68
N THR A 374 -10.05 -15.85 22.97
CA THR A 374 -10.50 -16.94 23.85
C THR A 374 -10.46 -16.56 25.33
N GLY A 375 -9.68 -15.53 25.69
CA GLY A 375 -9.35 -15.19 27.07
C GLY A 375 -8.29 -16.11 27.71
N GLU A 376 -7.84 -17.13 26.98
CA GLU A 376 -6.77 -18.03 27.37
C GLU A 376 -5.41 -17.44 26.94
N LYS A 377 -4.38 -17.65 27.76
CA LYS A 377 -3.01 -17.23 27.42
C LYS A 377 -2.41 -18.22 26.42
N SER A 378 -1.84 -17.69 25.34
CA SER A 378 -0.97 -18.44 24.42
C SER A 378 0.49 -18.16 24.75
N GLU A 379 1.34 -19.15 24.56
CA GLU A 379 2.81 -18.96 24.50
C GLU A 379 3.29 -18.80 23.05
N ASN A 380 2.41 -19.03 22.07
CA ASN A 380 2.73 -19.13 20.64
C ASN A 380 2.09 -18.03 19.78
N ILE A 381 1.27 -17.15 20.39
CA ILE A 381 0.54 -16.05 19.74
C ILE A 381 0.67 -14.79 20.55
#